data_AF-A0A0A9DN10-F1
#
_entry.id   AF-A0A0A9DN10-F1
#
_cell.length_a   1.000
_cell.length_b   1.000
_cell.length_c   1.000
_cell.angle_alpha   90.00
_cell.angle_beta   90.00
_cell.angle_gamma   90.00
#
_symmetry.space_group_name_H-M   'P 1'
#
loop_
_entity.id
_entity.type
_entity.pdbx_description
1 polymer ?
#
loop_
_entity_poly.entity_id
_entity_poly.type
_entity_poly.pdbx_seq_one_letter_code
_entity_poly.pdbx_strand_id
1 'polypeptide(L)'
;MWEPAVLAIKREGYSIKCNGQHGVVITEKFQQATAINIPYGRPTEFSIVSADSVDYNLKPAENTLSRDTIVLVLRLFRSMV
;
A
#
# COMPACT_ATOMS: atom_id res chain seq x y z
N MET A 1 -3.84 14.33 9.18
CA MET A 1 -4.67 14.76 8.04
C MET A 1 -4.25 13.90 6.85
N TRP A 2 -5.19 13.26 6.15
CA TRP A 2 -4.86 12.40 4.99
C TRP A 2 -4.58 13.27 3.76
N GLU A 3 -3.64 12.85 2.92
CA GLU A 3 -3.39 13.47 1.61
C GLU A 3 -3.88 12.56 0.46
N PRO A 4 -4.37 13.13 -0.65
CA PRO A 4 -4.75 12.34 -1.82
C PRO A 4 -3.53 11.66 -2.45
N ALA A 5 -3.63 10.35 -2.67
CA ALA A 5 -2.60 9.57 -3.32
C ALA A 5 -3.20 8.56 -4.30
N VAL A 6 -2.41 8.14 -5.28
CA VAL A 6 -2.72 7.07 -6.22
C VAL A 6 -1.81 5.89 -5.93
N LEU A 7 -2.40 4.74 -5.59
CA LEU A 7 -1.72 3.46 -5.49
C LEU A 7 -1.92 2.69 -6.80
N ALA A 8 -0.84 2.45 -7.52
CA ALA A 8 -0.83 1.55 -8.67
C ALA A 8 -0.19 0.22 -8.28
N ILE A 9 -0.83 -0.89 -8.65
CA ILE A 9 -0.37 -2.24 -8.31
C ILE A 9 -0.14 -3.01 -9.61
N LYS A 10 1.04 -3.61 -9.74
CA LYS A 10 1.42 -4.51 -10.82
C LYS A 10 1.92 -5.82 -10.23
N ARG A 11 2.04 -6.87 -11.04
CA ARG A 11 2.50 -8.17 -10.56
C ARG A 11 3.89 -8.11 -9.92
N GLU A 12 4.78 -7.30 -10.47
CA GLU A 12 6.18 -7.17 -10.04
C GLU A 12 6.41 -6.16 -8.90
N GLY A 13 5.42 -5.34 -8.57
CA GLY A 13 5.61 -4.23 -7.63
C GLY A 13 4.42 -3.28 -7.52
N TYR A 14 4.63 -2.18 -6.82
CA TYR A 14 3.64 -1.13 -6.62
C TYR A 14 4.28 0.24 -6.71
N SER A 15 3.44 1.25 -6.95
CA SER A 15 3.83 2.64 -6.78
C SER A 15 2.78 3.45 -6.02
N ILE A 16 3.25 4.38 -5.21
CA ILE A 16 2.43 5.31 -4.45
C ILE A 16 2.82 6.70 -4.91
N LYS A 17 1.86 7.44 -5.47
CA LYS A 17 2.04 8.82 -5.89
C LYS A 17 1.17 9.73 -5.03
N CYS A 18 1.78 10.55 -4.19
CA CYS A 18 1.06 11.62 -3.47
C CYS A 18 0.85 12.81 -4.40
N ASN A 19 -0.37 13.35 -4.46
CA ASN A 19 -0.71 14.50 -5.32
C ASN A 19 -0.36 15.86 -4.70
N GLY A 20 0.36 15.89 -3.57
CA GLY A 20 0.85 17.12 -2.94
C GLY A 20 2.00 17.78 -3.71
N GLN A 21 2.46 18.96 -3.24
CA GLN A 21 3.52 19.77 -3.87
C GLN A 21 4.85 19.03 -4.07
N HIS A 22 5.07 17.94 -3.32
CA HIS A 22 6.30 17.14 -3.36
C HIS A 22 6.19 15.86 -4.18
N GLY A 23 5.04 15.57 -4.81
CA GLY A 23 4.90 14.56 -5.88
C GLY A 23 5.64 13.24 -5.66
N VAL A 24 5.80 12.80 -4.40
CA VAL A 24 6.69 11.68 -4.09
C VAL A 24 6.06 10.45 -4.71
N VAL A 25 6.72 9.93 -5.74
CA VAL A 25 6.39 8.67 -6.36
C VAL A 25 7.35 7.64 -5.80
N ILE A 26 6.86 6.83 -4.87
CA ILE A 26 7.56 5.61 -4.48
C ILE A 26 7.26 4.56 -5.54
N THR A 27 8.28 3.87 -6.02
CA THR A 27 8.12 2.71 -6.91
C THR A 27 8.98 1.61 -6.38
N GLU A 28 8.35 0.53 -5.93
CA GLU A 28 9.02 -0.59 -5.30
C GLU A 28 8.61 -1.89 -5.96
N LYS A 29 9.55 -2.82 -6.04
CA LYS A 29 9.24 -4.20 -6.40
C LYS A 29 8.80 -4.94 -5.14
N PHE A 30 7.94 -5.94 -5.31
CA PHE A 30 7.66 -6.83 -4.19
C PHE A 30 8.93 -7.58 -3.81
N GLN A 31 9.18 -7.66 -2.51
CA GLN A 31 10.29 -8.41 -1.93
C GLN A 31 9.75 -9.26 -0.78
N GLN A 32 10.50 -10.29 -0.40
CA GLN A 32 10.10 -11.15 0.72
C GLN A 32 10.01 -10.38 2.06
N ALA A 33 10.79 -9.30 2.19
CA ALA A 33 10.75 -8.39 3.32
C ALA A 33 9.57 -7.40 3.30
N THR A 34 8.83 -7.27 2.18
CA THR A 34 7.66 -6.39 2.11
C THR A 34 6.53 -6.93 2.98
N ALA A 35 6.04 -6.15 3.95
CA ALA A 35 4.91 -6.53 4.80
C ALA A 35 3.65 -5.74 4.44
N ILE A 36 2.49 -6.41 4.49
CA ILE A 36 1.18 -5.80 4.23
C ILE A 36 0.25 -6.10 5.40
N ASN A 37 -0.10 -5.05 6.14
CA ASN A 37 -0.75 -5.16 7.43
C ASN A 37 -2.09 -4.41 7.46
N ILE A 38 -2.99 -4.90 8.29
CA ILE A 38 -4.21 -4.20 8.69
C ILE A 38 -4.03 -3.83 10.16
N PRO A 39 -3.90 -2.54 10.51
CA PRO A 39 -3.68 -2.14 11.89
C PRO A 39 -4.89 -2.51 12.76
N TYR A 40 -4.62 -3.04 13.96
CA TYR A 40 -5.67 -3.34 14.93
C TYR A 40 -6.43 -2.06 15.32
N GLY A 41 -7.75 -2.15 15.37
CA GLY A 41 -8.62 -1.00 15.69
C GLY A 41 -8.81 0.01 14.55
N ARG A 42 -8.20 -0.20 13.37
CA ARG A 42 -8.35 0.71 12.21
C ARG A 42 -8.90 -0.03 10.97
N PRO A 43 -10.21 -0.32 10.95
CA PRO A 43 -10.81 -1.18 9.93
C PRO A 43 -10.81 -0.55 8.52
N THR A 44 -10.60 0.75 8.39
CA THR A 44 -10.54 1.42 7.08
C THR A 44 -9.13 1.59 6.52
N GLU A 45 -8.11 1.20 7.28
CA GLU A 45 -6.71 1.48 6.97
C GLU A 45 -5.93 0.19 6.71
N PHE A 46 -4.83 0.33 5.98
CA PHE A 46 -3.81 -0.70 5.82
C PHE A 46 -2.44 -0.03 5.72
N SER A 47 -1.38 -0.80 5.95
CA SER A 47 -0.01 -0.33 5.73
C SER A 47 0.79 -1.26 4.84
N ILE A 48 1.72 -0.66 4.10
CA ILE A 48 2.75 -1.36 3.34
C ILE A 48 4.08 -0.98 3.98
N VAL A 49 4.81 -1.97 4.50
CA VAL A 49 6.18 -1.78 5.00
C VAL A 49 7.13 -2.27 3.93
N SER A 50 7.94 -1.36 3.39
CA SER A 50 9.00 -1.64 2.44
C SER A 50 10.07 -2.57 3.03
N ALA A 51 10.87 -3.20 2.18
CA ALA A 51 12.08 -3.91 2.60
C ALA A 51 13.07 -3.00 3.35
N ASP A 52 13.08 -1.70 3.04
CA ASP A 52 13.87 -0.69 3.74
C ASP A 52 13.24 -0.25 5.07
N SER A 53 12.22 -0.97 5.54
CA SER A 53 11.47 -0.70 6.77
C SER A 53 10.74 0.65 6.80
N VAL A 54 10.49 1.24 5.63
CA VAL A 54 9.64 2.44 5.50
C VAL A 54 8.17 2.01 5.52
N ASP A 55 7.39 2.58 6.44
CA ASP A 55 5.96 2.30 6.59
C ASP A 55 5.11 3.35 5.84
N TYR A 56 4.29 2.86 4.91
CA TYR A 56 3.30 3.65 4.20
C TYR A 56 1.90 3.30 4.68
N ASN A 57 1.28 4.22 5.44
CA ASN A 57 -0.10 4.10 5.88
C ASN A 57 -1.05 4.62 4.80
N LEU A 58 -2.03 3.80 4.43
CA LEU A 58 -2.95 4.06 3.33
C LEU A 58 -4.39 3.80 3.78
N LYS A 59 -5.30 4.62 3.23
CA LYS A 59 -6.74 4.50 3.43
C LYS A 59 -7.44 4.64 2.09
N PRO A 60 -8.22 3.65 1.63
CA PRO A 60 -9.03 3.80 0.42
C PRO A 60 -10.09 4.88 0.60
N ALA A 61 -10.42 5.58 -0.49
CA ALA A 61 -11.40 6.66 -0.46
C ALA A 61 -12.84 6.18 -0.23
N GLU A 62 -13.18 4.96 -0.67
CA GLU A 62 -14.56 4.49 -0.71
C GLU A 62 -15.01 3.81 0.58
N ASN A 63 -14.47 2.62 0.88
CA ASN A 63 -14.93 1.80 2.00
C ASN A 63 -13.92 0.68 2.38
N THR A 64 -14.31 -0.13 3.38
CA THR A 64 -13.51 -1.26 3.91
C THR A 64 -13.40 -2.44 2.95
N LEU A 65 -14.40 -2.70 2.10
CA LEU A 65 -14.35 -3.79 1.10
C LEU A 65 -13.23 -3.51 0.07
N SER A 66 -13.09 -2.25 -0.35
CA SER A 66 -11.99 -1.82 -1.20
C SER A 66 -10.64 -2.04 -0.52
N ARG A 67 -10.52 -1.78 0.80
CA ARG A 67 -9.30 -2.07 1.58
C ARG A 67 -8.95 -3.56 1.53
N ASP A 68 -9.88 -4.44 1.87
CA ASP A 68 -9.61 -5.88 1.92
C ASP A 68 -9.18 -6.43 0.56
N THR A 69 -9.85 -5.99 -0.51
CA THR A 69 -9.50 -6.38 -1.88
C THR A 69 -8.07 -5.94 -2.23
N ILE A 70 -7.71 -4.69 -1.93
CA ILE A 70 -6.35 -4.17 -2.15
C ILE A 70 -5.32 -4.98 -1.36
N VAL A 71 -5.56 -5.22 -0.07
CA VAL A 71 -4.67 -6.00 0.80
C VAL A 71 -4.47 -7.42 0.28
N LEU A 72 -5.53 -8.08 -0.19
CA LEU A 72 -5.46 -9.42 -0.76
C LEU A 72 -4.62 -9.44 -2.04
N VAL A 73 -4.83 -8.49 -2.95
CA VAL A 73 -4.05 -8.38 -4.19
C VAL A 73 -2.57 -8.14 -3.91
N LEU A 74 -2.24 -7.22 -3.00
CA LEU A 74 -0.86 -6.94 -2.60
C LEU A 74 -0.18 -8.19 -2.00
N ARG A 75 -0.88 -8.90 -1.11
CA ARG A 75 -0.36 -10.14 -0.48
C ARG A 75 -0.18 -11.26 -1.50
N LEU A 76 -1.10 -11.39 -2.44
CA LEU A 76 -1.03 -12.38 -3.52
C LEU A 76 0.22 -12.14 -4.37
N PHE A 77 0.44 -10.92 -4.86
CA PHE A 77 1.61 -10.61 -5.68
C PHE A 77 2.91 -10.71 -4.90
N ARG A 78 2.94 -10.27 -3.63
CA ARG A 78 4.10 -10.49 -2.76
C ARG A 78 4.41 -11.97 -2.56
N SER A 79 3.42 -12.85 -2.41
CA SER A 79 3.66 -14.29 -2.25
C SER A 79 4.19 -15.00 -3.50
N MET A 80 4.22 -14.33 -4.65
CA MET A 80 4.79 -14.85 -5.89
C MET A 80 6.29 -14.52 -6.05
N VAL A 81 6.87 -13.77 -5.11
CA VAL A 81 8.30 -13.42 -5.04
C VAL A 81 8.96 -14.23 -3.94
#